data_AF-A0A285IAZ6-F1
#
_entry.id   AF-A0A285IAZ6-F1
#
_cell.length_a   1.000
_cell.length_b   1.000
_cell.length_c   1.000
_cell.angle_alpha   90.00
_cell.angle_beta   90.00
_cell.angle_gamma   90.00
#
_symmetry.space_group_name_H-M   'P 1'
#
loop_
_entity.id
_entity.type
_entity.pdbx_description
1 polymer ?
#
loop_
_entity_poly.entity_id
_entity_poly.type
_entity_poly.pdbx_seq_one_letter_code
_entity_poly.pdbx_strand_id
1 'polypeptide(L)'
;MKKNEDLKEKAKVNILDDFSLAFEKIFDDNVVDSYSKNQNFYGKVLQDEQFKSKLMDLLIMDVYHSLREGQEAWFFIDNYQFQIEA
;
A
#
# COMPACT_ATOMS: atom_id res chain seq x y z
N MET A 1 -3.62 -0.15 6.74
CA MET A 1 -3.86 0.03 5.29
C MET A 1 -4.50 -1.19 4.62
N LYS A 2 -3.85 -2.35 4.45
CA LYS A 2 -4.44 -3.52 3.73
C LYS A 2 -5.71 -4.16 4.35
N LYS A 3 -6.09 -3.78 5.57
CA LYS A 3 -7.34 -4.20 6.25
C LYS A 3 -8.41 -3.09 6.26
N ASN A 4 -8.16 -1.99 5.56
CA ASN A 4 -9.12 -0.88 5.48
C ASN A 4 -10.16 -1.23 4.41
N GLU A 5 -11.41 -1.43 4.83
CA GLU A 5 -12.49 -1.85 3.92
C GLU A 5 -12.85 -0.77 2.89
N ASP A 6 -12.71 0.52 3.22
CA ASP A 6 -12.92 1.61 2.26
C ASP A 6 -11.86 1.58 1.15
N LEU A 7 -10.58 1.42 1.51
CA LEU A 7 -9.52 1.24 0.51
C LEU A 7 -9.72 -0.02 -0.33
N LYS A 8 -10.23 -1.10 0.27
CA LYS A 8 -10.51 -2.35 -0.44
C LYS A 8 -11.59 -2.16 -1.50
N GLU A 9 -12.69 -1.51 -1.16
CA GLU A 9 -13.74 -1.22 -2.14
C GLU A 9 -13.24 -0.27 -3.23
N LYS A 10 -12.52 0.80 -2.85
CA LYS A 10 -11.92 1.74 -3.82
C LYS A 10 -10.96 1.06 -4.78
N ALA A 11 -10.11 0.14 -4.31
CA ALA A 11 -9.16 -0.57 -5.17
C ALA A 11 -9.84 -1.45 -6.24
N LYS A 12 -11.05 -1.97 -5.96
CA LYS A 12 -11.83 -2.77 -6.92
C LYS A 12 -12.41 -1.92 -8.04
N VAL A 13 -12.89 -0.72 -7.72
CA VAL A 13 -13.66 0.12 -8.65
C VAL A 13 -12.83 1.20 -9.34
N ASN A 14 -11.72 1.64 -8.73
CA ASN A 14 -10.91 2.75 -9.24
C ASN A 14 -9.65 2.26 -9.95
N ILE A 15 -9.14 3.06 -10.89
CA ILE A 15 -7.76 2.93 -11.39
C ILE A 15 -6.76 3.44 -10.34
N LEU A 16 -5.47 3.16 -10.55
CA LEU A 16 -4.40 3.49 -9.60
C LEU A 16 -4.35 4.99 -9.25
N ASP A 17 -4.47 5.87 -10.26
CA ASP A 17 -4.41 7.32 -10.06
C ASP A 17 -5.58 7.84 -9.20
N ASP A 18 -6.79 7.31 -9.38
CA ASP A 18 -7.93 7.70 -8.55
C ASP A 18 -7.88 7.07 -7.15
N PHE A 19 -7.29 5.87 -7.04
CA PHE A 19 -7.06 5.20 -5.77
C PHE A 19 -6.01 5.94 -4.93
N SER A 20 -5.00 6.55 -5.56
CA SER A 20 -3.91 7.22 -4.86
C SER A 20 -4.42 8.28 -3.90
N LEU A 21 -5.37 9.12 -4.33
CA LEU A 21 -5.95 10.18 -3.51
C LEU A 21 -6.53 9.67 -2.18
N ALA A 22 -7.17 8.50 -2.20
CA ALA A 22 -7.70 7.88 -0.98
C ALA A 22 -6.60 7.22 -0.15
N PHE A 23 -5.62 6.59 -0.81
CA PHE A 23 -4.45 6.02 -0.16
C PHE A 23 -3.63 7.08 0.59
N GLU A 24 -3.36 8.23 -0.04
CA GLU A 24 -2.59 9.34 0.55
C GLU A 24 -3.18 9.80 1.88
N LYS A 25 -4.50 10.02 1.90
CA LYS A 25 -5.21 10.42 3.13
C LYS A 25 -5.04 9.37 4.23
N ILE A 26 -5.29 8.11 3.92
CA ILE A 26 -5.19 7.02 4.90
C ILE A 26 -3.74 6.81 5.36
N PHE A 27 -2.77 6.98 4.46
CA PHE A 27 -1.35 6.91 4.78
C PHE A 27 -0.98 7.98 5.81
N ASP A 28 -1.37 9.22 5.59
CA ASP A 28 -1.09 10.34 6.50
C ASP A 28 -1.71 10.10 7.89
N ASP A 29 -2.99 9.71 7.93
CA ASP A 29 -3.69 9.37 9.18
C ASP A 29 -2.93 8.24 9.92
N ASN A 30 -2.46 7.20 9.21
CA ASN A 30 -1.72 6.08 9.81
C ASN A 30 -0.33 6.47 10.34
N VAL A 31 0.37 7.38 9.66
CA VAL A 31 1.69 7.88 10.09
C VAL A 31 1.54 8.66 11.39
N VAL A 32 0.54 9.55 11.48
CA VAL A 32 0.25 10.32 12.70
C VAL A 32 -0.12 9.39 13.86
N ASP A 33 -1.04 8.45 13.63
CA ASP A 33 -1.47 7.49 14.66
C ASP A 33 -0.34 6.57 15.15
N SER A 34 0.62 6.28 14.28
CA SER A 34 1.75 5.40 14.59
C SER A 34 2.96 6.15 15.16
N TYR A 35 2.93 7.49 15.19
CA TYR A 35 4.04 8.32 15.67
C TYR A 35 4.56 7.89 17.05
N SER A 36 3.64 7.63 17.99
CA SER A 36 4.00 7.20 19.36
C SER A 36 4.72 5.85 19.41
N LYS A 37 4.55 4.98 18.42
CA LYS A 37 5.14 3.64 18.38
C LYS A 37 6.60 3.66 17.94
N ASN A 38 6.98 4.64 17.11
CA ASN A 38 8.36 4.82 16.66
C ASN A 38 8.56 6.27 16.19
N GLN A 39 8.81 7.15 17.14
CA GLN A 39 8.92 8.59 16.87
C GLN A 39 10.07 8.93 15.90
N ASN A 40 11.15 8.16 15.90
CA ASN A 40 12.27 8.41 14.98
C ASN A 40 11.86 8.15 13.52
N PHE A 41 11.32 6.96 13.24
CA PHE A 41 10.90 6.62 11.88
C PHE A 41 9.73 7.48 11.41
N TYR A 42 8.63 7.51 12.16
CA TYR A 42 7.44 8.27 11.75
C TYR A 42 7.68 9.78 11.83
N GLY A 43 8.54 10.26 12.73
CA GLY A 43 8.98 11.66 12.74
C GLY A 43 9.74 12.03 11.46
N LYS A 44 10.62 11.15 10.95
CA LYS A 44 11.25 11.35 9.64
C LYS A 44 10.21 11.41 8.52
N VAL A 45 9.21 10.52 8.52
CA VAL A 45 8.11 10.56 7.52
C VAL A 45 7.33 11.88 7.59
N LEU A 46 7.10 12.43 8.78
CA LEU A 46 6.36 13.68 8.97
C LEU A 46 7.17 14.94 8.64
N GLN A 47 8.50 14.88 8.70
CA GLN A 47 9.38 16.06 8.57
C GLN A 47 10.10 16.14 7.21
N ASP A 48 10.24 15.02 6.51
CA ASP A 48 10.95 14.92 5.24
C ASP A 48 9.97 14.49 4.14
N GLU A 49 9.41 15.49 3.44
CA GLU A 49 8.45 15.28 2.35
C GLU A 49 9.02 14.43 1.21
N GLN A 50 10.33 14.52 0.94
CA GLN A 50 10.97 13.71 -0.09
C GLN A 50 11.01 12.23 0.34
N PHE A 51 11.35 11.98 1.60
CA PHE A 51 11.31 10.63 2.16
C PHE A 51 9.90 10.06 2.18
N LYS A 52 8.92 10.87 2.59
CA LYS A 52 7.49 10.53 2.58
C LYS A 52 7.01 10.13 1.19
N SER A 53 7.23 10.98 0.19
CA SER A 53 6.83 10.73 -1.20
C SER A 53 7.43 9.43 -1.74
N LYS A 54 8.74 9.20 -1.56
CA LYS A 54 9.38 7.95 -1.98
C LYS A 54 8.80 6.73 -1.28
N LEU A 55 8.49 6.84 0.02
CA LEU A 55 7.89 5.74 0.77
C LEU A 55 6.46 5.46 0.27
N MET A 56 5.68 6.49 -0.03
CA MET A 56 4.34 6.34 -0.60
C MET A 56 4.38 5.67 -1.98
N ASP A 57 5.29 6.10 -2.86
CA ASP A 57 5.48 5.51 -4.20
C ASP A 57 5.78 4.00 -4.12
N LEU A 58 6.60 3.59 -3.14
CA LEU A 58 6.93 2.18 -2.91
C LEU A 58 5.74 1.36 -2.42
N LEU A 59 4.85 1.97 -1.63
CA LEU A 59 3.76 1.26 -0.95
C LEU A 59 2.46 1.24 -1.75
N ILE A 60 2.18 2.29 -2.53
CA ILE A 60 0.88 2.46 -3.16
C ILE A 60 0.55 1.32 -4.13
N MET A 61 1.53 0.91 -4.94
CA MET A 61 1.36 -0.17 -5.91
C MET A 61 1.12 -1.51 -5.20
N ASP A 62 1.93 -1.84 -4.18
CA ASP A 62 1.76 -3.06 -3.38
C ASP A 62 0.38 -3.10 -2.69
N VAL A 63 -0.04 -2.00 -2.07
CA VAL A 63 -1.33 -1.92 -1.37
C VAL A 63 -2.49 -2.02 -2.35
N TYR A 64 -2.42 -1.31 -3.48
CA TYR A 64 -3.45 -1.34 -4.51
C TYR A 64 -3.65 -2.76 -5.08
N HIS A 65 -2.57 -3.41 -5.54
CA HIS A 65 -2.67 -4.77 -6.09
C HIS A 65 -3.11 -5.78 -5.04
N SER A 66 -2.57 -5.71 -3.82
CA SER A 66 -2.98 -6.59 -2.71
C SER A 66 -4.48 -6.50 -2.39
N LEU A 67 -5.07 -5.33 -2.56
CA LEU A 67 -6.49 -5.08 -2.28
C LEU A 67 -7.39 -5.43 -3.47
N ARG A 68 -6.94 -5.15 -4.70
CA ARG A 68 -7.70 -5.34 -5.94
C ARG A 68 -7.76 -6.80 -6.37
N GLU A 69 -6.63 -7.50 -6.32
CA GLU A 69 -6.50 -8.88 -6.81
C GLU A 69 -6.76 -9.91 -5.69
N GLY A 70 -6.93 -9.44 -4.45
CA GLY A 70 -6.84 -10.28 -3.26
C GLY A 70 -5.40 -10.75 -3.05
N GLN A 71 -5.11 -11.35 -1.88
CA GLN A 71 -3.77 -11.90 -1.58
C GLN A 71 -3.35 -13.04 -2.54
N GLU A 72 -4.19 -13.43 -3.50
CA GLU A 72 -4.01 -14.60 -4.37
C GLU A 72 -3.09 -14.34 -5.57
N ALA A 73 -2.81 -13.09 -5.97
CA ALA A 73 -1.95 -12.82 -7.13
C ALA A 73 -0.52 -13.36 -6.98
N TRP A 74 0.04 -13.30 -5.77
CA TRP A 74 1.34 -13.92 -5.45
C TRP A 74 1.28 -15.46 -5.50
N PHE A 75 0.14 -16.06 -5.16
CA PHE A 75 -0.06 -17.51 -5.31
C PHE A 75 -0.11 -17.95 -6.78
N PHE A 76 -0.59 -17.10 -7.69
CA PHE A 76 -0.61 -17.41 -9.12
C PHE A 76 0.78 -17.31 -9.76
N ILE A 77 1.58 -16.29 -9.44
CA ILE A 77 2.92 -16.12 -10.04
C ILE A 77 3.87 -17.24 -9.61
N ASP A 78 3.85 -17.63 -8.32
CA ASP A 78 4.72 -18.70 -7.81
C ASP A 78 4.33 -20.10 -8.34
N ASN A 79 3.03 -20.37 -8.53
CA ASN A 79 2.58 -21.65 -9.09
C ASN A 79 2.83 -21.79 -10.58
N TYR A 80 2.77 -20.70 -11.36
CA TYR A 80 3.03 -20.78 -12.80
C TYR A 80 4.50 -21.04 -13.10
N GLN A 81 5.45 -20.54 -12.30
CA GLN A 81 6.88 -20.85 -12.50
C GLN A 81 7.20 -22.33 -12.24
N PHE A 82 6.53 -22.96 -11.26
CA PHE A 82 6.74 -24.37 -10.93
C PHE A 82 6.23 -25.36 -11.99
N GLN A 83 5.28 -24.96 -12.85
CA GLN A 83 4.73 -25.81 -13.91
C GLN A 83 5.54 -25.77 -15.22
N ILE A 84 6.47 -24.84 -15.36
CA ILE A 84 7.31 -24.69 -16.56
C ILE A 84 8.65 -25.43 -16.40
N GLU A 85 9.01 -25.79 -15.15
CA GLU A 85 10.26 -26.48 -14.80
C GLU A 85 10.09 -27.98 -14.48
N ALA A 86 8.90 -28.57 -14.68
CA ALA A 86 8.57 -29.97 -14.35
C ALA A 86 8.33 -30.85 -15.59
#